data_AF-A0A8J1Z2Y2-F1
#
_entry.id   AF-A0A8J1Z2Y2-F1
#
_cell.length_a   1.000
_cell.length_b   1.000
_cell.length_c   1.000
_cell.angle_alpha   90.00
_cell.angle_beta   90.00
_cell.angle_gamma   90.00
#
_symmetry.space_group_name_H-M   'P 1'
#
loop_
_entity.id
_entity.type
_entity.pdbx_description
1 polymer ?
#
loop_
_entity_poly.entity_id
_entity_poly.type
_entity_poly.pdbx_seq_one_letter_code
_entity_poly.pdbx_strand_id
1 'polypeptide(L)' 'KQRTVRKSETGVVYRCRVKLGVTKNVSAVDKSLTFRKLYDEGYDSVLTTVCPNPEYAVYNSDQVELIGEGETFQGRHD' A
#
# COMPACT_ATOMS: atom_id res chain seq x y z
N LYS A 1 -20.09 18.90 -7.49
CA LYS A 1 -19.05 18.90 -8.57
C LYS A 1 -18.36 17.54 -8.54
N GLN A 2 -18.75 16.64 -9.43
CA GLN A 2 -18.18 15.29 -9.54
C GLN A 2 -16.82 15.41 -10.21
N ARG A 3 -15.75 14.98 -9.52
CA ARG A 3 -14.37 15.10 -10.02
C ARG A 3 -14.13 13.90 -10.93
N THR A 4 -14.26 14.10 -12.24
CA THR A 4 -13.91 13.07 -13.24
C THR A 4 -12.39 12.91 -13.22
N VAL A 5 -11.89 11.87 -12.55
CA VAL A 5 -10.48 11.49 -12.61
C VAL A 5 -10.25 10.81 -13.95
N ARG A 6 -9.57 11.48 -14.89
CA ARG A 6 -9.06 10.81 -16.09
C ARG A 6 -7.98 9.83 -15.63
N LYS A 7 -8.22 8.53 -15.78
CA LYS A 7 -7.18 7.52 -15.55
C LYS A 7 -6.07 7.75 -16.57
N SER A 8 -4.82 7.69 -16.12
CA SER A 8 -3.65 7.70 -16.99
C SER A 8 -3.67 6.44 -17.87
N GLU A 9 -3.47 6.59 -19.19
CA GLU A 9 -3.41 5.45 -20.13
C GLU A 9 -2.09 4.69 -20.03
N THR A 10 -1.11 5.26 -19.33
CA THR A 10 0.20 4.65 -19.08
C THR A 10 0.55 4.69 -17.60
N GLY A 11 1.10 3.61 -17.06
CA GLY A 11 1.58 3.56 -15.68
C GLY A 11 2.78 2.64 -15.53
N VAL A 12 3.62 2.93 -14.53
CA VAL A 12 4.74 2.07 -14.11
C VAL A 12 4.36 1.42 -12.78
N VAL A 13 4.54 0.12 -12.68
CA VAL A 13 4.42 -0.62 -11.41
C VAL A 13 5.82 -0.83 -10.86
N TYR A 14 6.08 -0.54 -9.59
CA TYR A 14 7.38 -0.86 -8.98
C TYR A 14 7.31 -2.19 -8.25
N ARG A 15 8.39 -2.97 -8.35
CA ARG A 15 8.58 -4.16 -7.54
C ARG A 15 9.51 -3.78 -6.39
N CYS A 16 9.04 -3.97 -5.17
CA CYS A 16 9.79 -3.64 -3.95
C CYS A 16 9.94 -4.87 -3.05
N ARG A 17 11.07 -4.93 -2.34
CA ARG A 17 11.22 -5.78 -1.15
C ARG A 17 10.84 -4.95 0.07
N VAL A 18 9.94 -5.46 0.90
CA VAL A 18 9.38 -4.75 2.07
C VAL A 18 9.67 -5.53 3.35
N LYS A 19 10.24 -4.86 4.36
CA LYS A 19 10.47 -5.40 5.71
C LYS A 19 9.22 -5.21 6.56
N LEU A 20 8.41 -6.26 6.69
CA LEU A 20 7.11 -6.19 7.36
C LEU A 20 7.19 -6.26 8.89
N GLY A 21 8.21 -6.92 9.47
CA GLY A 21 8.30 -7.07 10.92
C GLY A 21 7.06 -7.72 11.53
N VAL A 22 6.59 -7.19 12.67
CA VAL A 22 5.35 -7.62 13.32
C VAL A 22 4.15 -6.90 12.67
N THR A 23 3.24 -7.66 12.05
CA THR A 23 2.11 -7.10 11.31
C THR A 23 0.82 -7.08 12.13
N LYS A 24 0.16 -5.92 12.20
CA LYS A 24 -1.21 -5.79 12.71
C LYS A 24 -2.22 -6.07 11.60
N ASN A 25 -3.17 -6.97 11.84
CA ASN A 25 -4.25 -7.24 10.90
C ASN A 25 -5.45 -6.33 11.18
N VAL A 26 -5.95 -5.66 10.16
CA VAL A 26 -7.06 -4.70 10.25
C VAL A 26 -8.14 -5.11 9.24
N SER A 27 -9.31 -5.50 9.78
CA SER A 27 -10.46 -5.99 8.99
C SER A 27 -11.52 -4.92 8.70
N ALA A 28 -11.36 -3.70 9.23
CA ALA A 28 -12.27 -2.59 9.04
C ALA A 28 -11.50 -1.27 8.89
N VAL A 29 -12.07 -0.29 8.18
CA VAL A 29 -11.44 1.03 8.05
C VAL A 29 -11.38 1.72 9.43
N ASP A 30 -10.17 1.87 9.97
CA ASP A 30 -9.92 2.58 11.23
C ASP A 30 -9.10 3.85 10.97
N LYS A 31 -9.76 5.00 11.04
CA LYS A 31 -9.11 6.33 10.87
C LYS A 31 -8.34 6.78 12.10
N SER A 32 -8.49 6.09 13.23
CA SER A 32 -7.79 6.40 14.47
C SER A 32 -6.40 5.76 14.53
N LEU A 33 -6.09 4.86 13.58
CA LEU A 33 -4.81 4.20 13.45
C LEU A 33 -3.74 5.21 13.03
N THR A 34 -2.72 5.37 13.87
CA THR A 34 -1.57 6.22 13.57
C THR A 34 -0.30 5.40 13.70
N PHE A 35 0.77 5.83 13.02
CA PHE A 35 2.09 5.22 13.17
C PHE A 35 2.50 5.10 14.64
N ARG A 36 2.27 6.16 15.43
CA ARG A 36 2.65 6.18 16.85
C ARG A 36 1.94 5.10 17.66
N LYS A 37 0.62 4.93 17.46
CA LYS A 37 -0.14 3.87 18.14
C LYS A 37 0.34 2.48 17.76
N LEU A 38 0.57 2.24 16.47
CA LEU A 38 1.10 0.96 15.99
C LEU A 38 2.45 0.64 16.64
N TYR A 39 3.34 1.62 16.69
CA TYR A 39 4.63 1.48 17.34
C TYR A 39 4.51 1.22 18.85
N ASP A 40 3.67 1.99 19.56
CA ASP A 40 3.45 1.82 21.00
C ASP A 40 2.80 0.45 21.33
N GLU A 41 2.07 -0.15 20.39
CA GLU A 41 1.51 -1.51 20.46
C GLU A 41 2.49 -2.61 20.02
N GLY A 42 3.69 -2.25 19.53
CA GLY A 42 4.73 -3.21 19.10
C GLY A 42 4.56 -3.76 17.68
N TYR A 43 3.88 -3.02 16.79
CA TYR A 43 3.69 -3.38 15.38
C TYR A 43 4.54 -2.52 14.44
N ASP A 44 5.06 -3.15 13.40
CA ASP A 44 5.92 -2.55 12.36
C ASP A 44 5.19 -2.30 11.04
N SER A 45 4.10 -3.03 10.80
CA SER A 45 3.30 -2.93 9.57
C SER A 45 1.82 -3.22 9.79
N VAL A 46 1.01 -2.89 8.80
CA VAL A 46 -0.42 -3.19 8.77
C VAL A 46 -0.74 -4.05 7.56
N LEU A 47 -1.59 -5.07 7.75
CA LEU A 47 -2.27 -5.80 6.70
C LEU A 47 -3.74 -5.42 6.74
N THR A 48 -4.26 -4.87 5.65
CA THR A 48 -5.71 -4.61 5.49
C THR A 48 -6.32 -5.65 4.55
N THR A 49 -7.43 -6.23 4.98
CA THR A 49 -8.26 -7.14 4.17
C THR A 49 -9.63 -6.54 3.87
N VAL A 50 -9.76 -5.21 3.99
CA VAL A 50 -11.01 -4.49 3.72
C VAL A 50 -11.35 -4.50 2.23
N CYS A 51 -10.32 -4.49 1.37
CA CYS A 51 -10.45 -4.60 -0.08
C CYS A 51 -10.42 -6.06 -0.52
N PRO A 52 -10.95 -6.41 -1.72
CA PRO A 52 -10.90 -7.77 -2.26
C PRO A 52 -9.49 -8.35 -2.36
N ASN A 53 -8.48 -7.47 -2.52
CA ASN A 53 -7.08 -7.83 -2.50
C ASN A 53 -6.46 -7.32 -1.19
N PRO A 54 -5.68 -8.15 -0.48
CA PRO A 54 -4.97 -7.71 0.70
C PRO A 54 -3.93 -6.65 0.37
N GLU A 55 -3.82 -5.62 1.22
CA GLU A 55 -2.82 -4.56 1.06
C GLU A 55 -1.95 -4.47 2.33
N TYR A 56 -0.66 -4.25 2.12
CA TYR A 56 0.29 -4.01 3.21
C TYR A 56 0.65 -2.53 3.25
N ALA A 57 0.73 -1.98 4.46
CA ALA A 57 1.22 -0.63 4.70
C ALA A 57 2.40 -0.65 5.69
N VAL A 58 3.44 0.09 5.36
CA VAL A 58 4.59 0.39 6.22
C VAL A 58 4.74 1.90 6.32
N TYR A 59 5.35 2.37 7.41
CA TYR A 59 5.36 3.80 7.76
C TYR A 59 6.76 4.42 7.75
N ASN A 60 7.82 3.59 7.63
CA ASN A 60 9.20 4.07 7.48
C ASN A 60 9.75 3.68 6.10
N SER A 61 10.47 4.60 5.46
CA SER A 61 11.00 4.40 4.11
C SER A 61 12.14 3.37 4.05
N ASP A 62 12.89 3.20 5.14
CA ASP A 62 13.96 2.21 5.29
C ASP A 62 13.46 0.74 5.35
N GLN A 63 12.14 0.56 5.51
CA GLN A 63 11.46 -0.72 5.36
C GLN A 63 11.31 -1.13 3.89
N VAL A 64 11.52 -0.22 2.93
CA VAL A 64 11.28 -0.48 1.50
C VAL A 64 12.58 -0.39 0.71
N GLU A 65 12.88 -1.44 -0.03
CA GLU A 65 13.98 -1.52 -0.99
C GLU A 65 13.39 -1.70 -2.39
N LEU A 66 13.68 -0.78 -3.31
CA LEU A 66 13.28 -0.93 -4.71
C LEU A 66 14.13 -2.03 -5.35
N ILE A 67 13.48 -3.09 -5.86
CA ILE A 67 14.16 -4.21 -6.53
C ILE A 67 14.01 -4.16 -8.06
N GLY A 68 13.14 -3.29 -8.58
CA GLY A 68 13.05 -3.00 -10.02
C GLY A 68 11.78 -2.27 -10.41
N GLU A 69 11.78 -1.71 -11.61
CA GLU A 69 10.57 -1.30 -12.32
C GLU A 69 9.91 -2.54 -12.92
N GLY A 70 8.62 -2.71 -12.65
CA GLY A 70 7.74 -3.66 -13.31
C GLY A 70 7.25 -3.14 -14.66
N GLU A 71 6.35 -3.91 -15.28
CA GLU A 71 5.87 -3.65 -16.63
C GLU A 71 5.16 -2.30 -16.75
N THR A 72 5.41 -1.61 -17.87
CA THR A 72 4.64 -0.42 -18.26
C THR A 72 3.30 -0.92 -18.81
N PHE A 73 2.19 -0.56 -18.18
CA PHE A 73 0.87 -0.94 -18.67
C PHE A 73 0.35 0.16 -19.61
N GLN A 74 0.06 -0.20 -20.86
CA GLN A 74 -0.77 0.59 -21.78
C GLN A 74 -2.23 0.13 -21.61
N GLY A 75 -3.11 1.05 -21.23
CA GLY A 75 -4.55 0.79 -21.20
C GLY A 75 -5.05 0.47 -22.61
N ARG A 76 -5.63 -0.72 -22.82
CA ARG A 76 -6.35 -1.03 -24.06
C ARG A 76 -7.71 -0.33 -24.03
N HIS A 77 -8.01 0.41 -25.09
CA HIS A 77 -9.36 0.84 -25.45
C HIS A 77 -10.00 -0.31 -26.23
N ASP A 78 -11.06 -0.89 -25.68
CA ASP A 78 -12.02 -1.74 -26.40
C ASP A 78 -13.35 -0.97 -26.50
#